data_AF-A0AAJ2MIF3-F1
#
_entry.id   AF-A0AAJ2MIF3-F1
#
_cell.length_a   1.000
_cell.length_b   1.000
_cell.length_c   1.000
_cell.angle_alpha   90.00
_cell.angle_beta   90.00
_cell.angle_gamma   90.00
#
_symmetry.space_group_name_H-M   'P 1'
#
loop_
_entity.id
_entity.type
_entity.pdbx_description
1 polymer ?
#
loop_
_entity_poly.entity_id
_entity_poly.type
_entity_poly.pdbx_seq_one_letter_code
_entity_poly.pdbx_strand_id
1 'polypeptide(L)'
;MCYFVFNKMMGSTIESNNLFETMLPATPRRQGVKADSEVTNTDMSLNYDDYALETISVPILVCHAKDDPMAKYEAIEKLLKRVKADTIICETGGHTIDGNGDVIDQAIRGFIEKTS
;
A
#
# COMPACT_ATOMS: atom_id res chain seq x y z
N MET A 1 7.50 -14.51 -10.86
CA MET A 1 7.92 -13.55 -9.80
C MET A 1 6.77 -13.15 -8.87
N CYS A 2 5.51 -13.02 -9.31
CA CYS A 2 4.36 -12.68 -8.44
C CYS A 2 3.88 -13.78 -7.46
N TYR A 3 4.16 -15.06 -7.74
CA TYR A 3 3.67 -16.20 -6.93
C TYR A 3 4.21 -16.21 -5.49
N PHE A 4 5.47 -15.79 -5.32
CA PHE A 4 6.14 -15.81 -4.01
C PHE A 4 5.61 -14.73 -3.05
N VAL A 5 5.23 -13.58 -3.60
CA VAL A 5 4.77 -12.44 -2.80
C VAL A 5 3.41 -12.75 -2.17
N PHE A 6 2.51 -13.41 -2.92
CA PHE A 6 1.15 -13.67 -2.46
C PHE A 6 1.02 -14.76 -1.39
N ASN A 7 1.84 -15.82 -1.44
CA ASN A 7 1.90 -16.80 -0.36
C ASN A 7 2.31 -16.16 0.99
N LYS A 8 3.16 -15.13 0.94
CA LYS A 8 3.48 -14.31 2.12
C LYS A 8 2.36 -13.34 2.51
N MET A 9 1.56 -12.85 1.55
CA MET A 9 0.40 -11.97 1.83
C MET A 9 -0.77 -12.70 2.52
N MET A 10 -1.12 -13.92 2.07
CA MET A 10 -2.38 -14.59 2.45
C MET A 10 -2.21 -15.73 3.46
N GLY A 11 -0.99 -16.00 3.93
CA GLY A 11 -0.70 -16.99 4.97
C GLY A 11 -1.19 -18.42 4.71
N SER A 12 -1.50 -18.77 3.45
CA SER A 12 -2.11 -20.06 3.10
C SER A 12 -1.51 -20.65 1.82
N THR A 13 -1.31 -21.97 1.82
CA THR A 13 -0.92 -22.77 0.65
C THR A 13 -2.13 -22.97 -0.27
N ILE A 14 -2.55 -21.91 -0.96
CA ILE A 14 -3.59 -21.99 -1.99
C ILE A 14 -2.88 -22.04 -3.34
N GLU A 15 -3.17 -23.07 -4.15
CA GLU A 15 -2.73 -23.15 -5.54
C GLU A 15 -3.19 -21.89 -6.29
N SER A 16 -2.24 -21.00 -6.55
CA SER A 16 -2.53 -19.56 -6.50
C SER A 16 -3.25 -19.05 -7.75
N ASN A 17 -3.26 -19.80 -8.85
CA ASN A 17 -3.74 -19.30 -10.14
C ASN A 17 -5.24 -18.95 -10.17
N ASN A 18 -6.10 -19.74 -9.52
CA ASN A 18 -7.55 -19.51 -9.57
C ASN A 18 -8.03 -18.41 -8.58
N LEU A 19 -7.25 -18.13 -7.53
CA LEU A 19 -7.62 -17.12 -6.53
C LEU A 19 -7.41 -15.69 -7.06
N PHE A 20 -6.40 -15.48 -7.90
CA PHE A 20 -6.18 -14.19 -8.58
C PHE A 20 -7.33 -13.82 -9.51
N GLU A 21 -7.90 -14.81 -10.20
CA GLU A 21 -9.05 -14.60 -11.07
C GLU A 21 -10.31 -14.24 -10.30
N THR A 22 -10.42 -14.55 -9.00
CA THR A 22 -11.63 -14.25 -8.21
C THR A 22 -11.51 -12.96 -7.39
N MET A 23 -10.29 -12.56 -6.99
CA MET A 23 -10.09 -11.37 -6.15
C MET A 23 -10.10 -10.03 -6.91
N LEU A 24 -9.75 -10.01 -8.20
CA LEU A 24 -9.65 -8.76 -8.96
C LEU A 24 -11.02 -8.41 -9.59
N PRO A 25 -11.66 -7.29 -9.17
CA PRO A 25 -13.08 -7.01 -9.43
C PRO A 25 -13.32 -6.39 -10.81
N ALA A 26 -12.67 -6.90 -11.85
CA ALA A 26 -12.93 -6.44 -13.22
C ALA A 26 -14.11 -7.23 -13.82
N THR A 27 -15.35 -6.91 -13.41
CA THR A 27 -16.54 -7.45 -14.07
C THR A 27 -17.23 -6.35 -14.88
N PRO A 28 -17.51 -6.57 -16.18
CA PRO A 28 -17.24 -7.78 -16.95
C PRO A 28 -15.76 -7.89 -17.37
N ARG A 29 -15.18 -9.09 -17.22
CA ARG A 29 -13.89 -9.42 -17.81
C ARG A 29 -14.05 -9.39 -19.33
N ARG A 30 -13.42 -8.43 -20.00
CA ARG A 30 -13.43 -8.30 -21.47
C ARG A 30 -12.08 -8.73 -22.02
N GLN A 31 -12.06 -9.34 -23.20
CA GLN A 31 -10.82 -9.54 -23.95
C GLN A 31 -10.09 -8.20 -24.07
N GLY A 32 -8.85 -8.14 -23.58
CA GLY A 32 -8.01 -6.93 -23.58
C GLY A 32 -7.78 -6.27 -22.22
N VAL A 33 -8.51 -6.67 -21.16
CA VAL A 33 -8.22 -6.21 -19.79
C VAL A 33 -7.23 -7.18 -19.15
N LYS A 34 -5.95 -6.80 -19.10
CA LYS A 34 -4.97 -7.44 -18.21
C LYS A 34 -4.98 -6.67 -16.89
N ALA A 35 -5.27 -7.35 -15.79
CA ALA A 35 -5.02 -6.76 -14.48
C ALA A 35 -3.51 -6.57 -14.29
N ASP A 36 -3.09 -5.65 -13.40
CA ASP A 36 -1.69 -5.38 -13.05
C ASP A 36 -1.02 -6.55 -12.30
N SER A 37 -1.25 -7.79 -12.73
CA SER A 37 -0.55 -8.99 -12.30
C SER A 37 0.77 -9.20 -13.05
N GLU A 38 0.94 -8.56 -14.22
CA GLU A 38 2.12 -8.71 -15.09
C GLU A 38 3.00 -7.45 -15.16
N VAL A 39 2.41 -6.25 -15.10
CA VAL A 39 3.12 -4.97 -15.22
C VAL A 39 2.80 -4.14 -13.99
N THR A 40 3.83 -3.72 -13.25
CA THR A 40 3.71 -2.81 -12.10
C THR A 40 4.36 -1.48 -12.45
N ASN A 41 3.76 -0.38 -11.99
CA ASN A 41 4.40 0.92 -12.08
C ASN A 41 5.61 0.99 -11.13
N THR A 42 6.81 0.98 -11.69
CA THR A 42 8.08 1.08 -10.93
C THR A 42 8.69 2.47 -10.94
N ASP A 43 8.04 3.46 -11.58
CA ASP A 43 8.65 4.77 -11.86
C ASP A 43 9.06 5.50 -10.56
N MET A 44 8.15 5.56 -9.59
CA MET A 44 8.42 6.14 -8.26
C MET A 44 9.60 5.49 -7.53
N SER A 45 9.94 4.23 -7.84
CA SER A 45 11.10 3.55 -7.25
C SER A 45 12.40 3.87 -8.00
N LEU A 46 12.32 4.09 -9.31
CA LEU A 46 13.46 4.35 -10.19
C LEU A 46 13.86 5.83 -10.22
N ASN A 47 12.87 6.72 -10.23
CA ASN A 47 13.02 8.16 -10.39
C ASN A 47 12.60 8.92 -9.12
N TYR A 48 12.70 8.29 -7.94
CA TYR A 48 12.21 8.84 -6.67
C TYR A 48 12.63 10.30 -6.42
N ASP A 49 13.90 10.60 -6.69
CA ASP A 49 14.49 11.91 -6.43
C ASP A 49 13.99 13.00 -7.40
N ASP A 50 13.45 12.62 -8.56
CA ASP A 50 12.96 13.54 -9.59
C ASP A 50 11.55 14.08 -9.27
N TYR A 51 10.82 13.42 -8.37
CA TYR A 51 9.51 13.87 -7.92
C TYR A 51 9.64 15.05 -6.95
N ALA A 52 8.96 16.15 -7.23
CA ALA A 52 8.95 17.35 -6.39
C ALA A 52 8.04 17.20 -5.15
N LEU A 53 8.27 16.18 -4.32
CA LEU A 53 7.43 15.83 -3.17
C LEU A 53 7.34 16.95 -2.13
N GLU A 54 8.39 17.75 -2.01
CA GLU A 54 8.49 18.91 -1.11
C GLU A 54 7.49 20.02 -1.47
N THR A 55 6.97 20.02 -2.70
CA THR A 55 6.01 21.02 -3.18
C THR A 55 4.56 20.66 -2.84
N ILE A 56 4.31 19.44 -2.34
CA ILE A 56 2.97 19.00 -1.97
C ILE A 56 2.49 19.82 -0.76
N SER A 57 1.48 20.65 -0.98
CA SER A 57 0.93 21.57 0.03
C SER A 57 -0.35 21.06 0.70
N VAL A 58 -0.94 19.99 0.19
CA VAL A 58 -2.14 19.38 0.79
C VAL A 58 -1.77 18.58 2.02
N PRO A 59 -2.64 18.49 3.03
CA PRO A 59 -2.41 17.62 4.18
C PRO A 59 -2.23 16.15 3.74
N ILE A 60 -1.29 15.45 4.37
CA ILE A 60 -1.00 14.03 4.08
C ILE A 60 -1.11 13.23 5.38
N LEU A 61 -1.79 12.08 5.31
CA LEU A 61 -1.76 11.04 6.34
C LEU A 61 -1.11 9.79 5.75
N VAL A 62 -0.11 9.24 6.44
CA VAL A 62 0.52 7.96 6.08
C VAL A 62 0.18 6.91 7.13
N CYS A 63 -0.44 5.82 6.68
CA CYS A 63 -0.76 4.65 7.51
C CYS A 63 0.08 3.46 7.02
N HIS A 64 0.82 2.80 7.91
CA HIS A 64 1.69 1.69 7.52
C HIS A 64 2.01 0.74 8.67
N ALA A 65 2.32 -0.53 8.36
CA ALA A 65 2.81 -1.51 9.33
C ALA A 65 4.30 -1.81 9.06
N LYS A 66 5.13 -1.82 10.11
CA LYS A 66 6.59 -2.03 9.95
C LYS A 66 6.97 -3.41 9.40
N ASP A 67 6.12 -4.41 9.63
CA ASP A 67 6.31 -5.78 9.18
C ASP A 67 5.71 -6.06 7.79
N ASP A 68 5.29 -5.03 7.04
CA ASP A 68 4.79 -5.18 5.67
C ASP A 68 5.85 -5.86 4.77
N PRO A 69 5.56 -7.08 4.25
CA PRO A 69 6.52 -7.82 3.44
C PRO A 69 6.62 -7.31 1.99
N MET A 70 5.75 -6.40 1.57
CA MET A 70 5.63 -5.89 0.21
C MET A 70 6.13 -4.46 0.08
N ALA A 71 5.58 -3.55 0.87
CA ALA A 71 6.01 -2.17 0.93
C ALA A 71 6.94 -2.00 2.13
N LYS A 72 8.24 -1.99 1.85
CA LYS A 72 9.26 -1.88 2.90
C LYS A 72 9.11 -0.58 3.70
N TYR A 73 9.13 -0.68 5.02
CA TYR A 73 9.02 0.47 5.91
C TYR A 73 10.11 1.52 5.66
N GLU A 74 11.31 1.12 5.22
CA GLU A 74 12.40 2.05 4.89
C GLU A 74 12.02 3.01 3.74
N ALA A 75 11.12 2.61 2.84
CA ALA A 75 10.60 3.50 1.80
C ALA A 75 9.70 4.58 2.39
N ILE A 76 8.90 4.24 3.41
CA ILE A 76 8.10 5.22 4.16
C ILE A 76 9.00 6.17 4.92
N GLU A 77 10.06 5.69 5.57
CA GLU A 77 11.02 6.56 6.25
C GLU A 77 11.69 7.56 5.30
N LYS A 78 11.98 7.14 4.06
CA LYS A 78 12.50 8.05 3.01
C LYS A 78 11.46 9.09 2.60
N LEU A 79 10.20 8.69 2.44
CA LEU A 79 9.10 9.60 2.10
C LEU A 79 8.93 10.68 3.16
N LEU A 80 8.87 10.28 4.44
CA LEU A 80 8.65 11.16 5.58
C LEU A 80 9.76 12.21 5.78
N LYS A 81 10.94 12.02 5.18
CA LYS A 81 12.01 13.04 5.17
C LYS A 81 11.75 14.17 4.18
N ARG A 82 10.88 13.94 3.18
CA ARG A 82 10.63 14.87 2.06
C ARG A 82 9.25 15.52 2.12
N VAL A 83 8.30 14.90 2.81
CA VAL A 83 6.93 15.43 2.95
C VAL A 83 6.59 15.76 4.40
N LYS A 84 5.68 16.71 4.60
CA LYS A 84 5.06 16.95 5.91
C LYS A 84 3.78 16.11 5.98
N ALA A 85 3.83 15.02 6.72
CA ALA A 85 2.70 14.12 6.89
C ALA A 85 2.44 13.84 8.37
N ASP A 86 1.16 13.68 8.72
CA ASP A 86 0.76 12.97 9.93
C ASP A 86 0.95 11.46 9.66
N THR A 87 1.27 10.69 10.70
CA THR A 87 1.64 9.27 10.52
C THR A 87 1.03 8.38 11.59
N ILE A 88 0.48 7.23 11.18
CA ILE A 88 0.21 6.10 12.06
C ILE A 88 1.03 4.91 11.59
N ILE A 89 1.99 4.53 12.42
CA ILE A 89 2.87 3.39 12.15
C ILE A 89 2.54 2.28 13.16
N CYS A 90 2.06 1.15 12.66
CA CYS A 90 1.78 -0.04 13.42
C CYS A 90 3.04 -0.92 13.48
N GLU A 91 3.31 -1.57 14.63
CA GLU A 91 4.45 -2.49 14.74
C GLU A 91 4.24 -3.78 13.93
N THR A 92 2.99 -4.24 13.86
CA THR A 92 2.58 -5.45 13.15
C THR A 92 1.27 -5.23 12.39
N GLY A 93 0.99 -6.06 11.39
CA GLY A 93 -0.26 -6.02 10.62
C GLY A 93 -0.07 -6.33 9.14
N GLY A 94 1.17 -6.48 8.68
CA GLY A 94 1.50 -6.80 7.31
C GLY A 94 0.98 -5.77 6.32
N HIS A 95 0.80 -6.19 5.07
CA HIS A 95 0.39 -5.28 3.99
C HIS A 95 -1.03 -4.74 4.15
N THR A 96 -1.90 -5.49 4.82
CA THR A 96 -3.31 -5.15 5.04
C THR A 96 -3.54 -4.34 6.32
N ILE A 97 -2.50 -4.17 7.16
CA ILE A 97 -2.57 -3.49 8.48
C ILE A 97 -3.59 -4.20 9.41
N ASP A 98 -3.68 -5.53 9.28
CA ASP A 98 -4.65 -6.34 10.00
C ASP A 98 -4.46 -6.23 11.52
N GLY A 99 -5.59 -6.25 12.25
CA GLY A 99 -5.62 -6.12 13.71
C GLY A 99 -5.47 -4.70 14.26
N ASN A 100 -5.25 -3.69 13.40
CA ASN A 100 -5.10 -2.29 13.82
C ASN A 100 -6.26 -1.38 13.40
N GLY A 101 -7.39 -1.95 12.98
CA GLY A 101 -8.53 -1.23 12.40
C GLY A 101 -9.04 -0.06 13.26
N ASP A 102 -9.21 -0.26 14.56
CA ASP A 102 -9.72 0.79 15.47
C ASP A 102 -8.76 2.00 15.55
N VAL A 103 -7.46 1.75 15.60
CA VAL A 103 -6.43 2.80 15.67
C VAL A 103 -6.39 3.57 14.35
N ILE A 104 -6.50 2.86 13.22
CA ILE A 104 -6.55 3.46 11.89
C ILE A 104 -7.81 4.31 11.71
N ASP A 105 -8.98 3.82 12.12
CA ASP A 105 -10.25 4.57 12.00
C ASP A 105 -10.20 5.87 12.82
N GLN A 106 -9.70 5.81 14.06
CA GLN A 106 -9.52 7.01 14.90
C GLN A 106 -8.58 8.03 14.27
N ALA A 107 -7.47 7.58 13.71
CA ALA A 107 -6.51 8.47 13.08
C ALA A 107 -7.03 9.12 11.80
N ILE A 108 -7.76 8.37 10.98
CA ILE A 108 -8.41 8.90 9.78
C ILE A 108 -9.43 9.97 10.17
N ARG A 109 -10.29 9.70 11.17
CA ARG A 109 -11.27 10.67 11.68
C ARG A 109 -10.60 11.94 12.18
N GLY A 110 -9.60 11.80 13.05
CA GLY A 110 -8.88 12.94 13.61
C GLY A 110 -8.14 13.76 12.54
N PHE A 111 -7.60 13.08 11.52
CA PHE A 111 -6.97 13.75 10.38
C PHE A 111 -7.99 14.54 9.56
N ILE A 112 -9.15 13.96 9.24
CA ILE A 112 -10.24 14.64 8.53
C ILE A 112 -10.70 15.86 9.33
N GLU A 113 -10.97 15.72 10.62
CA GLU A 113 -11.43 16.82 11.48
C GLU A 113 -10.41 17.98 11.55
N LYS A 114 -9.11 17.67 11.59
CA LYS A 114 -8.02 18.66 11.59
C LYS A 114 -7.87 19.41 10.26
N THR A 115 -8.29 18.80 9.16
CA THR A 115 -8.00 19.27 7.79
C THR A 115 -9.22 19.74 7.00
N SER A 116 -10.43 19.57 7.58
CA SER A 116 -11.70 20.05 7.03
C SER A 116 -11.94 21.54 7.26
#